data_AF-A0A418FNP2-F1
#
_entry.id   AF-A0A418FNP2-F1
#
_cell.length_a   1.000
_cell.length_b   1.000
_cell.length_c   1.000
_cell.angle_alpha   90.00
_cell.angle_beta   90.00
_cell.angle_gamma   90.00
#
_symmetry.space_group_name_H-M   'P 1'
#
loop_
_entity.id
_entity.type
_entity.pdbx_description
1 polymer ?
#
loop_
_entity_poly.entity_id
_entity_poly.type
_entity_poly.pdbx_seq_one_letter_code
_entity_poly.pdbx_strand_id
1 'polypeptide(L)'
;MSAAPCPYGSMNASRIFVAGPLCKGNVSDVCVVDSKCALVTKNISSVGIEGTITMTYVNGYKTGWDSVDAIGDLSNLSTIGLLFIETNTSNIPKTLPVNLFDWFLHKNKLQEISNVKFKKGMLKSFVLSDANISHFELDLNSFGALDSLGPFQILNQSFFDAQEYGFRMNISNITQDAQKCDAVKGVVTELWSLHAAINKKTYSVCVVNVTPPPAATTLLPTPAPTVASSSSTLWLWYFFTLSCYTGLTIVGVAIGVVILVAAMCFFIRRRNRKRDAEFEYQREGGKSAGGTTTTRFITDNTATGIDMSELTLYRLNQQDVVPQKKIASGAYAHVLYGTYKGTPVAIKKLLSSRVGVSEVQGLIDEIKLLASFTSPYVVKLVGCCWDQPSDLECVLEYMNAGDLRDNLIARTSVDFTWNEKIHVIAAIVDALAYLHSMPVIHRDLKSRNVLLDSVKSAKLTDFGVSKEDTQETMTVGVGTYRWMAPEILQVNHYSVAADVFSFGMILSELDTHNIPYADVTNPKNGKPLVDTAIMSMVIAGTIKPTFSHTMPKWVRDMAQQCIATDPEDRPTAMMLSNVVRKQIKRETHQLGV
;
A
#
# COMPACT_ATOMS: atom_id res chain seq x y z
N MET A 1 -33.37 -8.98 10.67
CA MET A 1 -32.25 -8.29 11.36
C MET A 1 -31.07 -9.25 11.40
N SER A 2 -30.10 -9.12 10.50
CA SER A 2 -28.81 -9.80 10.63
C SER A 2 -28.02 -9.16 11.77
N ALA A 3 -27.21 -9.95 12.49
CA ALA A 3 -26.22 -9.39 13.39
C ALA A 3 -25.20 -8.57 12.58
N ALA A 4 -24.74 -7.44 13.12
CA ALA A 4 -23.69 -6.66 12.49
C ALA A 4 -22.40 -7.50 12.35
N PRO A 5 -21.65 -7.40 11.24
CA PRO A 5 -20.38 -8.09 11.08
C PRO A 5 -19.40 -7.66 12.17
N CYS A 6 -18.56 -8.60 12.62
CA CYS A 6 -17.56 -8.38 13.67
C CYS A 6 -16.58 -7.28 13.22
N PRO A 7 -16.48 -6.12 13.91
CA PRO A 7 -15.78 -4.94 13.39
C PRO A 7 -14.25 -5.04 13.37
N TYR A 8 -13.68 -6.21 13.69
CA TYR A 8 -12.24 -6.45 13.84
C TYR A 8 -11.72 -7.58 12.94
N GLY A 9 -12.46 -7.92 11.87
CA GLY A 9 -12.03 -8.92 10.89
C GLY A 9 -12.11 -10.37 11.36
N SER A 10 -11.69 -11.27 10.47
CA SER A 10 -11.65 -12.73 10.68
C SER A 10 -10.44 -13.10 11.55
N MET A 11 -10.50 -12.80 12.86
CA MET A 11 -9.54 -13.37 13.80
C MET A 11 -9.68 -14.90 13.78
N ASN A 12 -8.71 -15.58 13.18
CA ASN A 12 -8.70 -17.03 12.97
C ASN A 12 -8.32 -17.80 14.25
N ALA A 13 -8.89 -17.37 15.37
CA ALA A 13 -8.69 -17.86 16.72
C ALA A 13 -9.92 -18.61 17.21
N SER A 14 -9.70 -19.73 17.90
CA SER A 14 -10.79 -20.59 18.40
C SER A 14 -11.70 -19.90 19.44
N ARG A 15 -11.17 -18.91 20.16
CA ARG A 15 -11.86 -18.00 21.08
C ARG A 15 -11.16 -16.63 21.06
N ILE A 16 -11.93 -15.56 21.21
CA ILE A 16 -11.43 -14.18 21.35
C ILE A 16 -11.79 -13.68 22.75
N PHE A 17 -10.80 -13.23 23.51
CA PHE A 17 -11.03 -12.57 24.80
C PHE A 17 -11.11 -11.06 24.57
N VAL A 18 -12.16 -10.45 25.12
CA VAL A 18 -12.46 -9.03 24.96
C VAL A 18 -12.66 -8.41 26.33
N ALA A 19 -12.12 -7.21 26.52
CA ALA A 19 -12.33 -6.39 27.71
C ALA A 19 -12.83 -5.00 27.31
N GLY A 20 -13.74 -4.42 28.09
CA GLY A 20 -14.28 -3.07 27.87
C GLY A 20 -15.73 -3.03 27.35
N PRO A 21 -16.17 -1.92 26.72
CA PRO A 21 -17.59 -1.67 26.38
C PRO A 21 -18.24 -2.77 25.52
N LEU A 22 -17.42 -3.49 24.75
CA LEU A 22 -17.80 -4.57 23.85
C LEU A 22 -18.47 -5.76 24.55
N CYS A 23 -18.27 -5.93 25.87
CA CYS A 23 -18.89 -7.00 26.65
C CYS A 23 -20.39 -6.79 26.98
N LYS A 24 -21.03 -5.78 26.39
CA LYS A 24 -22.44 -5.39 26.66
C LYS A 24 -22.69 -5.22 28.17
N GLY A 25 -21.76 -4.49 28.78
CA GLY A 25 -21.60 -4.31 30.22
C GLY A 25 -20.78 -3.05 30.51
N ASN A 26 -20.15 -2.99 31.68
CA ASN A 26 -19.38 -1.82 32.10
C ASN A 26 -17.97 -1.83 31.46
N VAL A 27 -17.28 -0.68 31.45
CA VAL A 27 -15.94 -0.49 30.80
C VAL A 27 -14.81 -1.30 31.49
N SER A 28 -15.14 -2.06 32.53
CA SER A 28 -14.26 -2.93 33.31
C SER A 28 -14.56 -4.43 33.14
N ASP A 29 -15.58 -4.80 32.37
CA ASP A 29 -16.01 -6.20 32.23
C ASP A 29 -15.11 -6.93 31.21
N VAL A 30 -14.88 -8.23 31.47
CA VAL A 30 -14.15 -9.15 30.58
C VAL A 30 -15.07 -10.29 30.17
N CYS A 31 -15.05 -10.63 28.89
CA CYS A 31 -15.92 -11.64 28.29
C CYS A 31 -15.22 -12.42 27.18
N VAL A 32 -15.83 -13.54 26.78
CA VAL A 32 -15.37 -14.37 25.66
C VAL A 32 -16.38 -14.25 24.53
N VAL A 33 -15.89 -14.00 23.32
CA VAL A 33 -16.68 -14.03 22.08
C VAL A 33 -16.12 -15.06 21.10
N ASP A 34 -16.96 -15.47 20.13
CA ASP A 34 -16.53 -16.29 19.00
C ASP A 34 -16.03 -15.43 17.82
N SER A 35 -15.60 -16.08 16.74
CA SER A 35 -15.14 -15.42 15.50
C SER A 35 -16.22 -14.61 14.76
N LYS A 36 -17.47 -14.61 15.25
CA LYS A 36 -18.57 -13.77 14.75
C LYS A 36 -18.94 -12.65 15.74
N CYS A 37 -18.09 -12.37 16.72
CA CYS A 37 -18.35 -11.43 17.82
C CYS A 37 -19.60 -11.81 18.66
N ALA A 38 -20.09 -13.05 18.61
CA ALA A 38 -21.20 -13.49 19.45
C ALA A 38 -20.69 -13.78 20.87
N LEU A 39 -21.41 -13.30 21.89
CA LEU A 39 -21.05 -13.48 23.29
C LEU A 39 -21.19 -14.95 23.68
N VAL A 40 -20.07 -15.61 23.94
CA VAL A 40 -19.98 -17.02 24.36
C VAL A 40 -20.18 -17.12 25.87
N THR A 41 -19.44 -16.31 26.62
CA THR A 41 -19.48 -16.31 28.09
C THR A 41 -19.53 -14.88 28.59
N LYS A 42 -20.55 -14.55 29.39
CA LYS A 42 -20.69 -13.23 30.03
C LYS A 42 -19.99 -13.24 31.39
N ASN A 43 -19.12 -12.25 31.60
CA ASN A 43 -18.51 -11.90 32.88
C ASN A 43 -17.78 -13.05 33.61
N ILE A 44 -16.51 -13.28 33.26
CA ILE A 44 -15.64 -14.29 33.89
C ILE A 44 -15.10 -13.88 35.28
N SER A 45 -15.69 -12.88 35.93
CA SER A 45 -15.19 -12.25 37.16
C SER A 45 -15.45 -13.04 38.47
N SER A 46 -15.70 -14.35 38.42
CA SER A 46 -16.26 -15.11 39.55
C SER A 46 -15.49 -16.38 39.97
N VAL A 47 -14.26 -16.58 39.49
CA VAL A 47 -13.33 -17.62 39.98
C VAL A 47 -11.88 -17.08 39.78
N GLY A 48 -11.16 -16.73 40.87
CA GLY A 48 -9.93 -15.88 40.90
C GLY A 48 -8.56 -16.46 40.45
N ILE A 49 -7.51 -16.47 41.32
CA ILE A 49 -6.03 -16.59 41.06
C ILE A 49 -5.22 -15.75 42.03
N GLU A 50 -4.95 -16.33 43.19
CA GLU A 50 -3.85 -15.92 44.05
C GLU A 50 -2.55 -15.82 43.24
N GLY A 51 -1.84 -14.69 43.26
CA GLY A 51 -2.05 -13.55 44.16
C GLY A 51 -2.53 -12.26 43.52
N THR A 52 -3.34 -11.51 44.27
CA THR A 52 -3.26 -10.05 44.51
C THR A 52 -3.14 -9.12 43.30
N ILE A 53 -4.21 -8.37 43.01
CA ILE A 53 -4.36 -7.03 43.62
C ILE A 53 -5.67 -7.02 44.41
N THR A 54 -5.60 -6.57 45.67
CA THR A 54 -6.63 -6.83 46.67
C THR A 54 -7.48 -5.60 46.92
N MET A 55 -8.75 -5.61 46.45
CA MET A 55 -9.78 -4.69 46.92
C MET A 55 -11.28 -5.25 47.05
N THR A 56 -11.92 -5.17 48.27
CA THR A 56 -13.30 -5.46 48.83
C THR A 56 -13.87 -4.37 49.79
N TYR A 57 -15.07 -3.84 49.62
CA TYR A 57 -15.50 -2.58 50.28
C TYR A 57 -15.94 -2.65 51.79
N VAL A 58 -15.44 -1.72 52.64
CA VAL A 58 -15.77 -1.45 54.07
C VAL A 58 -16.14 0.04 54.23
N ASN A 59 -17.37 0.35 54.68
CA ASN A 59 -17.97 1.70 54.57
C ASN A 59 -17.89 2.30 53.14
N GLY A 60 -17.77 1.44 52.12
CA GLY A 60 -17.48 1.88 50.76
C GLY A 60 -15.99 1.99 50.38
N TYR A 61 -15.02 1.42 51.13
CA TYR A 61 -13.56 1.37 50.75
C TYR A 61 -12.84 -0.01 50.81
N LYS A 62 -11.94 -0.33 49.85
CA LYS A 62 -11.82 -1.64 49.15
C LYS A 62 -10.56 -2.56 49.52
N THR A 63 -10.66 -3.75 50.20
CA THR A 63 -9.71 -4.92 50.54
C THR A 63 -9.94 -6.46 50.04
N GLY A 64 -9.47 -6.94 48.86
CA GLY A 64 -9.84 -8.13 47.96
C GLY A 64 -9.58 -9.66 48.22
N TRP A 65 -8.96 -10.39 47.25
CA TRP A 65 -8.69 -11.89 47.07
C TRP A 65 -9.84 -12.80 46.45
N ASP A 66 -9.71 -14.05 45.90
CA ASP A 66 -8.92 -14.66 44.76
C ASP A 66 -9.43 -16.11 44.24
N SER A 67 -8.60 -17.16 43.87
CA SER A 67 -8.89 -18.59 43.35
C SER A 67 -9.15 -19.06 41.83
N VAL A 68 -8.17 -19.44 40.95
CA VAL A 68 -8.28 -19.79 39.46
C VAL A 68 -8.86 -21.17 39.29
N ASP A 69 -10.10 -21.18 38.81
CA ASP A 69 -10.75 -22.30 38.12
C ASP A 69 -11.80 -21.79 37.09
N ALA A 70 -11.73 -20.50 36.68
CA ALA A 70 -12.71 -19.87 35.77
C ALA A 70 -12.52 -20.27 34.30
N ILE A 71 -11.29 -20.64 33.94
CA ILE A 71 -10.91 -20.99 32.59
C ILE A 71 -10.43 -22.42 32.66
N GLY A 72 -11.26 -23.36 32.19
CA GLY A 72 -10.91 -24.78 32.14
C GLY A 72 -9.70 -25.04 31.24
N ASP A 73 -9.28 -26.30 31.14
CA ASP A 73 -8.03 -26.70 30.47
C ASP A 73 -7.90 -26.17 29.03
N LEU A 74 -7.14 -25.07 28.89
CA LEU A 74 -6.82 -24.42 27.61
C LEU A 74 -5.74 -25.16 26.81
N SER A 75 -5.09 -26.19 27.36
CA SER A 75 -3.98 -26.87 26.69
C SER A 75 -4.39 -27.55 25.37
N ASN A 76 -5.69 -27.87 25.25
CA ASN A 76 -6.29 -28.49 24.07
C ASN A 76 -6.74 -27.48 22.98
N LEU A 77 -6.56 -26.16 23.18
CA LEU A 77 -6.87 -25.15 22.16
C LEU A 77 -5.64 -24.81 21.30
N SER A 78 -5.83 -24.81 19.98
CA SER A 78 -4.77 -24.60 18.99
C SER A 78 -4.29 -23.15 18.89
N THR A 79 -5.20 -22.17 18.97
CA THR A 79 -4.90 -20.72 18.86
C THR A 79 -5.84 -19.88 19.74
N ILE A 80 -5.28 -18.83 20.37
CA ILE A 80 -6.02 -17.84 21.18
C ILE A 80 -5.64 -16.42 20.74
N GLY A 81 -6.63 -15.54 20.54
CA GLY A 81 -6.42 -14.11 20.28
C GLY A 81 -6.81 -13.25 21.49
N LEU A 82 -6.02 -12.21 21.79
CA LEU A 82 -6.27 -11.26 22.89
C LEU A 82 -6.49 -9.84 22.35
N LEU A 83 -7.65 -9.27 22.64
CA LEU A 83 -8.06 -7.94 22.19
C LEU A 83 -8.41 -7.03 23.38
N PHE A 84 -7.55 -6.05 23.66
CA PHE A 84 -7.80 -5.02 24.68
C PHE A 84 -8.02 -3.66 24.02
N ILE A 85 -9.26 -3.15 24.11
CA ILE A 85 -9.69 -1.88 23.52
C ILE A 85 -10.34 -1.01 24.60
N GLU A 86 -9.88 0.24 24.73
CA GLU A 86 -10.53 1.30 25.53
C GLU A 86 -10.77 0.92 27.02
N THR A 87 -9.88 0.10 27.59
CA THR A 87 -9.97 -0.35 28.97
C THR A 87 -9.32 0.63 29.95
N ASN A 88 -9.96 0.80 31.13
CA ASN A 88 -9.37 1.53 32.26
C ASN A 88 -8.35 0.69 33.07
N THR A 89 -7.96 -0.49 32.60
CA THR A 89 -7.05 -1.41 33.28
C THR A 89 -5.59 -0.97 33.14
N SER A 90 -4.88 -0.85 34.25
CA SER A 90 -3.43 -0.54 34.28
C SER A 90 -2.52 -1.77 34.28
N ASN A 91 -3.08 -2.98 34.42
CA ASN A 91 -2.35 -4.24 34.55
C ASN A 91 -2.85 -5.30 33.55
N ILE A 92 -1.94 -6.14 33.07
CA ILE A 92 -2.21 -7.36 32.28
C ILE A 92 -2.43 -8.55 33.24
N PRO A 93 -3.24 -9.58 32.90
CA PRO A 93 -3.33 -10.81 33.68
C PRO A 93 -1.96 -11.48 33.89
N LYS A 94 -1.67 -11.93 35.12
CA LYS A 94 -0.34 -12.45 35.51
C LYS A 94 0.11 -13.72 34.76
N THR A 95 -0.81 -14.40 34.09
CA THR A 95 -0.55 -15.56 33.25
C THR A 95 -1.36 -15.45 31.96
N LEU A 96 -0.68 -15.15 30.85
CA LEU A 96 -1.25 -15.27 29.51
C LEU A 96 -1.02 -16.68 28.94
N PRO A 97 -1.94 -17.22 28.10
CA PRO A 97 -1.75 -18.52 27.49
C PRO A 97 -0.52 -18.56 26.57
N VAL A 98 0.28 -19.63 26.65
CA VAL A 98 1.49 -19.79 25.81
C VAL A 98 1.20 -19.99 24.31
N ASN A 99 -0.06 -20.25 23.96
CA ASN A 99 -0.57 -20.43 22.58
C ASN A 99 -1.17 -19.12 22.01
N LEU A 100 -0.66 -17.97 22.44
CA LEU A 100 -1.09 -16.64 21.98
C LEU A 100 -0.74 -16.45 20.49
N PHE A 101 -1.77 -16.23 19.67
CA PHE A 101 -1.68 -16.11 18.22
C PHE A 101 -1.65 -14.64 17.78
N ASP A 102 -2.59 -13.83 18.26
CA ASP A 102 -2.59 -12.37 18.04
C ASP A 102 -2.73 -11.61 19.35
N TRP A 103 -2.04 -10.48 19.46
CA TRP A 103 -2.17 -9.57 20.60
C TRP A 103 -2.35 -8.11 20.16
N PHE A 104 -3.54 -7.57 20.43
CA PHE A 104 -3.94 -6.21 20.06
C PHE A 104 -4.21 -5.37 21.31
N LEU A 105 -3.52 -4.23 21.42
CA LEU A 105 -3.55 -3.27 22.52
C LEU A 105 -3.86 -1.87 21.96
N HIS A 106 -5.10 -1.38 22.09
CA HIS A 106 -5.53 -0.08 21.57
C HIS A 106 -6.16 0.81 22.65
N LYS A 107 -5.74 2.07 22.78
CA LYS A 107 -6.30 3.09 23.70
C LYS A 107 -6.44 2.62 25.15
N ASN A 108 -5.45 1.90 25.66
CA ASN A 108 -5.44 1.38 27.03
C ASN A 108 -4.53 2.22 27.94
N LYS A 109 -4.75 2.10 29.25
CA LYS A 109 -3.97 2.80 30.29
C LYS A 109 -2.85 1.96 30.89
N LEU A 110 -2.37 0.93 30.17
CA LEU A 110 -1.22 0.16 30.61
C LEU A 110 0.01 1.06 30.63
N GLN A 111 0.81 0.95 31.71
CA GLN A 111 2.11 1.60 31.84
C GLN A 111 3.25 0.59 31.99
N GLU A 112 2.92 -0.68 32.26
CA GLU A 112 3.89 -1.75 32.45
C GLU A 112 3.37 -3.05 31.82
N ILE A 113 4.28 -3.81 31.20
CA ILE A 113 4.06 -5.16 30.70
C ILE A 113 5.14 -6.04 31.32
N SER A 114 4.76 -7.08 32.04
CA SER A 114 5.68 -8.05 32.62
C SER A 114 5.02 -9.43 32.69
N ASN A 115 5.83 -10.48 32.91
CA ASN A 115 5.36 -11.87 33.05
C ASN A 115 4.62 -12.44 31.82
N VAL A 116 4.79 -11.85 30.64
CA VAL A 116 4.23 -12.35 29.37
C VAL A 116 5.16 -13.37 28.74
N LYS A 117 4.59 -14.51 28.31
CA LYS A 117 5.33 -15.58 27.62
C LYS A 117 4.82 -15.75 26.20
N PHE A 118 5.74 -15.69 25.24
CA PHE A 118 5.45 -15.93 23.83
C PHE A 118 6.15 -17.20 23.34
N LYS A 119 5.45 -17.99 22.54
CA LYS A 119 6.02 -19.14 21.85
C LYS A 119 6.38 -18.77 20.41
N LYS A 120 7.67 -18.90 20.08
CA LYS A 120 8.20 -18.59 18.74
C LYS A 120 7.42 -19.34 17.65
N GLY A 121 7.02 -18.61 16.61
CA GLY A 121 6.23 -19.13 15.48
C GLY A 121 4.72 -19.25 15.72
N MET A 122 4.24 -19.17 16.98
CA MET A 122 2.81 -19.13 17.30
C MET A 122 2.25 -17.71 17.31
N LEU A 123 2.97 -16.75 17.90
CA LEU A 123 2.63 -15.33 17.77
C LEU A 123 2.75 -14.93 16.29
N LYS A 124 1.66 -14.39 15.74
CA LYS A 124 1.54 -13.90 14.37
C LYS A 124 1.45 -12.38 14.32
N SER A 125 0.67 -11.77 15.21
CA SER A 125 0.49 -10.31 15.24
C SER A 125 0.73 -9.71 16.62
N PHE A 126 1.38 -8.54 16.63
CA PHE A 126 1.51 -7.71 17.84
C PHE A 126 1.24 -6.23 17.51
N VAL A 127 0.15 -5.68 18.04
CA VAL A 127 -0.25 -4.29 17.75
C VAL A 127 -0.41 -3.50 19.03
N LEU A 128 0.27 -2.35 19.11
CA LEU A 128 0.22 -1.44 20.26
C LEU A 128 -0.02 -0.02 19.78
N SER A 129 -1.22 0.51 19.96
CA SER A 129 -1.64 1.85 19.51
C SER A 129 -2.29 2.65 20.63
N ASP A 130 -2.03 3.96 20.68
CA ASP A 130 -2.58 4.91 21.67
C ASP A 130 -2.43 4.47 23.15
N ALA A 131 -1.29 3.85 23.49
CA ALA A 131 -0.94 3.41 24.85
C ALA A 131 0.56 3.62 25.10
N ASN A 132 0.97 4.01 26.30
CA ASN A 132 2.36 4.37 26.61
C ASN A 132 2.94 3.50 27.74
N ILE A 133 3.75 2.51 27.37
CA ILE A 133 4.40 1.55 28.25
C ILE A 133 5.76 2.09 28.71
N SER A 134 5.93 2.30 30.02
CA SER A 134 7.18 2.73 30.65
C SER A 134 8.13 1.58 31.04
N HIS A 135 7.62 0.34 31.12
CA HIS A 135 8.42 -0.86 31.40
C HIS A 135 7.82 -2.05 30.66
N PHE A 136 8.60 -2.71 29.81
CA PHE A 136 8.18 -3.92 29.10
C PHE A 136 9.24 -5.00 29.31
N GLU A 137 8.91 -5.99 30.13
CA GLU A 137 9.79 -7.06 30.56
C GLU A 137 9.44 -8.40 29.88
N LEU A 138 10.45 -9.06 29.32
CA LEU A 138 10.35 -10.33 28.61
C LEU A 138 11.48 -11.29 29.02
N ASP A 139 11.20 -12.60 29.05
CA ASP A 139 12.28 -13.59 29.05
C ASP A 139 12.91 -13.73 27.64
N LEU A 140 14.13 -14.28 27.58
CA LEU A 140 14.89 -14.40 26.32
C LEU A 140 14.14 -15.14 25.19
N ASN A 141 13.32 -16.14 25.53
CA ASN A 141 12.53 -16.88 24.55
C ASN A 141 11.38 -16.04 23.99
N SER A 142 10.74 -15.27 24.87
CA SER A 142 9.61 -14.41 24.55
C SER A 142 10.07 -13.18 23.75
N PHE A 143 11.21 -12.61 24.12
CA PHE A 143 11.92 -11.62 23.29
C PHE A 143 12.18 -12.18 21.88
N GLY A 144 12.82 -13.35 21.76
CA GLY A 144 13.14 -13.96 20.45
C GLY A 144 11.92 -14.45 19.64
N ALA A 145 10.73 -14.51 20.25
CA ALA A 145 9.47 -14.75 19.55
C ALA A 145 8.87 -13.43 19.02
N LEU A 146 8.84 -12.38 19.84
CA LEU A 146 8.34 -11.06 19.47
C LEU A 146 9.23 -10.38 18.42
N ASP A 147 10.55 -10.42 18.62
CA ASP A 147 11.58 -9.87 17.73
C ASP A 147 11.60 -10.58 16.36
N SER A 148 11.07 -11.80 16.28
CA SER A 148 10.95 -12.55 15.01
C SER A 148 9.77 -12.11 14.13
N LEU A 149 8.91 -11.20 14.59
CA LEU A 149 7.87 -10.61 13.77
C LEU A 149 8.47 -9.62 12.75
N GLY A 150 8.01 -9.70 11.50
CA GLY A 150 8.25 -8.67 10.49
C GLY A 150 7.30 -7.47 10.67
N PRO A 151 7.53 -6.36 9.94
CA PRO A 151 6.59 -5.24 9.89
C PRO A 151 5.18 -5.69 9.51
N PHE A 152 4.15 -5.02 10.03
CA PHE A 152 2.76 -5.39 9.81
C PHE A 152 2.38 -5.51 8.32
N GLN A 153 1.75 -6.63 7.96
CA GLN A 153 1.24 -6.96 6.64
C GLN A 153 -0.20 -7.46 6.76
N ILE A 154 -1.00 -7.21 5.73
CA ILE A 154 -2.31 -7.84 5.55
C ILE A 154 -2.20 -8.77 4.34
N LEU A 155 -2.43 -10.07 4.57
CA LEU A 155 -2.48 -11.09 3.51
C LEU A 155 -3.94 -11.49 3.25
N ASN A 156 -4.27 -11.61 1.97
CA ASN A 156 -5.62 -11.70 1.40
C ASN A 156 -6.48 -10.44 1.63
N GLN A 157 -6.94 -9.82 0.54
CA GLN A 157 -7.79 -8.60 0.58
C GLN A 157 -9.26 -8.89 0.27
N SER A 158 -9.70 -10.15 0.39
CA SER A 158 -11.13 -10.48 0.33
C SER A 158 -11.84 -9.85 1.53
N PHE A 159 -12.99 -9.20 1.25
CA PHE A 159 -13.77 -8.38 2.21
C PHE A 159 -14.22 -9.10 3.49
N PHE A 160 -14.03 -10.42 3.58
CA PHE A 160 -14.47 -11.27 4.69
C PHE A 160 -13.35 -12.05 5.40
N ASP A 161 -12.11 -12.04 4.90
CA ASP A 161 -11.08 -13.01 5.36
C ASP A 161 -9.63 -12.45 5.34
N ALA A 162 -9.49 -11.15 5.59
CA ALA A 162 -8.18 -10.51 5.75
C ALA A 162 -7.43 -11.08 6.97
N GLN A 163 -6.22 -11.61 6.74
CA GLN A 163 -5.35 -12.14 7.79
C GLN A 163 -4.22 -11.15 8.08
N GLU A 164 -4.18 -10.68 9.32
CA GLU A 164 -3.18 -9.76 9.84
C GLU A 164 -1.93 -10.54 10.31
N TYR A 165 -0.75 -9.99 10.04
CA TYR A 165 0.53 -10.57 10.42
C TYR A 165 1.56 -9.48 10.73
N GLY A 166 2.48 -9.74 11.66
CA GLY A 166 3.60 -8.84 11.99
C GLY A 166 3.29 -7.82 13.09
N PHE A 167 4.18 -6.84 13.27
CA PHE A 167 4.05 -5.83 14.34
C PHE A 167 3.68 -4.43 13.82
N ARG A 168 2.77 -3.75 14.53
CA ARG A 168 2.34 -2.36 14.27
C ARG A 168 2.33 -1.56 15.57
N MET A 169 3.07 -0.45 15.65
CA MET A 169 3.06 0.40 16.86
C MET A 169 3.10 1.89 16.54
N ASN A 170 2.47 2.71 17.40
CA ASN A 170 2.57 4.16 17.30
C ASN A 170 3.89 4.66 17.93
N ILE A 171 4.33 5.83 17.46
CA ILE A 171 5.69 6.42 17.54
C ILE A 171 6.20 6.73 18.97
N SER A 172 5.40 6.48 20.00
CA SER A 172 5.63 6.87 21.40
C SER A 172 5.25 5.80 22.43
N ASN A 173 5.03 4.56 22.01
CA ASN A 173 4.27 3.61 22.83
C ASN A 173 5.11 2.74 23.78
N ILE A 174 6.44 2.74 23.67
CA ILE A 174 7.34 2.10 24.63
C ILE A 174 8.47 3.07 24.99
N THR A 175 8.60 3.38 26.27
CA THR A 175 9.57 4.30 26.87
C THR A 175 10.28 3.60 28.05
N GLN A 176 11.00 2.52 27.75
CA GLN A 176 11.61 1.64 28.75
C GLN A 176 12.53 2.39 29.74
N ASP A 177 12.14 2.35 31.02
CA ASP A 177 12.95 2.81 32.13
C ASP A 177 14.13 1.86 32.38
N ALA A 178 15.35 2.36 32.22
CA ALA A 178 16.57 1.59 32.43
C ALA A 178 16.77 1.20 33.91
N GLN A 179 16.40 2.06 34.87
CA GLN A 179 16.56 1.78 36.30
C GLN A 179 15.62 0.67 36.77
N LYS A 180 14.39 0.62 36.22
CA LYS A 180 13.49 -0.53 36.44
C LYS A 180 14.02 -1.82 35.85
N CYS A 181 14.69 -1.77 34.69
CA CYS A 181 15.29 -2.96 34.08
C CYS A 181 16.49 -3.49 34.87
N ASP A 182 17.38 -2.59 35.33
CA ASP A 182 18.52 -2.94 36.17
C ASP A 182 18.07 -3.57 37.50
N ALA A 183 16.97 -3.08 38.09
CA ALA A 183 16.40 -3.60 39.33
C ALA A 183 15.94 -5.07 39.23
N VAL A 184 15.48 -5.52 38.05
CA VAL A 184 15.13 -6.93 37.78
C VAL A 184 16.30 -7.74 37.22
N LYS A 185 17.52 -7.18 37.19
CA LYS A 185 18.73 -7.75 36.56
C LYS A 185 18.54 -8.09 35.08
N GLY A 186 17.68 -7.35 34.39
CA GLY A 186 17.50 -7.48 32.95
C GLY A 186 18.53 -6.67 32.17
N VAL A 187 18.48 -6.81 30.84
CA VAL A 187 19.28 -6.04 29.89
C VAL A 187 18.33 -5.30 28.95
N VAL A 188 18.44 -3.97 28.91
CA VAL A 188 17.69 -3.15 27.94
C VAL A 188 18.17 -3.52 26.53
N THR A 189 17.28 -4.11 25.74
CA THR A 189 17.56 -4.68 24.43
C THR A 189 16.59 -4.09 23.40
N GLU A 190 17.09 -3.78 22.20
CA GLU A 190 16.28 -3.24 21.11
C GLU A 190 15.48 -4.35 20.39
N LEU A 191 14.16 -4.16 20.27
CA LEU A 191 13.28 -4.95 19.42
C LEU A 191 13.32 -4.48 17.97
N TRP A 192 13.30 -5.45 17.06
CA TRP A 192 13.23 -5.28 15.61
C TRP A 192 14.33 -4.38 15.05
N SER A 193 15.53 -4.45 15.62
CA SER A 193 16.71 -3.69 15.17
C SER A 193 17.04 -3.91 13.69
N LEU A 194 16.82 -5.13 13.17
CA LEU A 194 16.91 -5.46 11.75
C LEU A 194 15.91 -4.69 10.85
N HIS A 195 14.86 -4.13 11.43
CA HIS A 195 13.82 -3.33 10.79
C HIS A 195 13.87 -1.84 11.20
N ALA A 196 14.85 -1.41 12.01
CA ALA A 196 14.95 -0.03 12.50
C ALA A 196 15.02 1.02 11.37
N ALA A 197 15.62 0.66 10.23
CA ALA A 197 15.67 1.50 9.03
C ALA A 197 14.29 1.78 8.40
N ILE A 198 13.30 0.91 8.62
CA ILE A 198 11.92 1.04 8.13
C ILE A 198 11.11 1.92 9.11
N ASN A 199 11.25 1.66 10.41
CA ASN A 199 10.44 2.31 11.44
C ASN A 199 10.93 3.71 11.86
N LYS A 200 12.13 4.13 11.45
CA LYS A 200 12.78 5.42 11.80
C LYS A 200 12.96 5.70 13.31
N LYS A 201 12.67 4.72 14.16
CA LYS A 201 12.85 4.72 15.61
C LYS A 201 13.19 3.32 16.10
N THR A 202 13.89 3.28 17.22
CA THR A 202 14.20 2.08 17.98
C THR A 202 13.17 1.89 19.09
N TYR A 203 12.85 0.63 19.42
CA TYR A 203 11.99 0.28 20.55
C TYR A 203 12.77 -0.61 21.49
N SER A 204 12.85 -0.25 22.78
CA SER A 204 13.64 -1.01 23.76
C SER A 204 12.73 -1.70 24.77
N VAL A 205 13.12 -2.91 25.18
CA VAL A 205 12.46 -3.71 26.22
C VAL A 205 13.50 -4.25 27.19
N CYS A 206 13.06 -4.59 28.40
CA CYS A 206 13.90 -5.25 29.38
C CYS A 206 13.90 -6.77 29.16
N VAL A 207 15.05 -7.36 28.87
CA VAL A 207 15.19 -8.82 28.70
C VAL A 207 15.81 -9.42 29.96
N VAL A 208 15.06 -10.27 30.67
CA VAL A 208 15.48 -10.95 31.91
C VAL A 208 15.92 -12.39 31.65
N ASN A 209 16.64 -12.98 32.62
CA ASN A 209 17.25 -14.31 32.54
C ASN A 209 18.33 -14.48 31.46
N VAL A 210 18.99 -13.38 31.05
CA VAL A 210 20.21 -13.44 30.23
C VAL A 210 21.32 -14.05 31.09
N THR A 211 21.75 -15.28 30.77
CA THR A 211 22.94 -15.85 31.41
C THR A 211 24.13 -14.93 31.17
N PRO A 212 24.86 -14.50 32.21
CA PRO A 212 25.97 -13.56 32.03
C PRO A 212 27.04 -14.19 31.13
N PRO A 213 27.69 -13.41 30.25
CA PRO A 213 28.84 -13.90 29.50
C PRO A 213 29.90 -14.43 30.48
N PRO A 214 30.59 -15.54 30.17
CA PRO A 214 31.75 -15.95 30.96
C PRO A 214 32.76 -14.79 30.97
N ALA A 215 33.27 -14.47 32.18
CA ALA A 215 34.11 -13.31 32.38
C ALA A 215 35.29 -13.31 31.39
N ALA A 216 35.50 -12.17 30.72
CA ALA A 216 36.54 -12.04 29.71
C ALA A 216 37.93 -12.24 30.34
N THR A 217 38.55 -13.38 30.05
CA THR A 217 39.91 -13.69 30.50
C THR A 217 40.87 -12.70 29.87
N THR A 218 41.47 -11.84 30.69
CA THR A 218 42.51 -10.90 30.29
C THR A 218 43.72 -11.63 29.71
N LEU A 219 43.96 -11.51 28.41
CA LEU A 219 45.24 -11.86 27.78
C LEU A 219 46.12 -10.61 27.69
N LEU A 220 47.37 -10.78 28.11
CA LEU A 220 48.37 -9.71 28.20
C LEU A 220 48.83 -9.20 26.81
N PRO A 221 49.28 -7.94 26.71
CA PRO A 221 49.82 -7.40 25.46
C PRO A 221 51.25 -7.91 25.19
N THR A 222 51.50 -8.36 23.97
CA THR A 222 52.85 -8.57 23.43
C THR A 222 53.38 -7.32 22.72
N PRO A 223 54.71 -7.05 22.77
CA PRO A 223 55.27 -5.76 22.36
C PRO A 223 55.45 -5.62 20.84
N ALA A 224 55.43 -4.36 20.38
CA ALA A 224 55.69 -4.00 18.98
C ALA A 224 57.19 -4.12 18.61
N PRO A 225 57.50 -4.50 17.36
CA PRO A 225 58.84 -4.34 16.79
C PRO A 225 59.05 -2.92 16.25
N THR A 226 60.29 -2.44 16.37
CA THR A 226 60.76 -1.09 16.05
C THR A 226 60.91 -0.80 14.55
N VAL A 227 60.83 0.50 14.22
CA VAL A 227 61.13 1.05 12.89
C VAL A 227 62.63 0.94 12.58
N ALA A 228 62.97 0.54 11.36
CA ALA A 228 64.26 0.82 10.74
C ALA A 228 64.05 1.27 9.28
N SER A 229 64.81 2.28 8.87
CA SER A 229 64.68 3.00 7.59
C SER A 229 65.61 2.47 6.50
N SER A 230 65.13 2.41 5.26
CA SER A 230 65.94 2.78 4.08
C SER A 230 65.09 3.06 2.85
N SER A 231 65.54 3.99 2.02
CA SER A 231 64.86 4.53 0.85
C SER A 231 65.29 3.87 -0.48
N SER A 232 64.59 4.24 -1.54
CA SER A 232 65.11 4.37 -2.92
C SER A 232 65.68 3.13 -3.64
N THR A 233 64.78 2.32 -4.24
CA THR A 233 65.08 1.53 -5.48
C THR A 233 63.88 1.30 -6.41
N LEU A 234 62.62 1.37 -5.94
CA LEU A 234 61.45 0.90 -6.71
C LEU A 234 60.89 1.85 -7.80
N TRP A 235 61.48 3.04 -8.00
CA TRP A 235 60.98 4.05 -8.96
C TRP A 235 61.52 3.91 -10.39
N LEU A 236 62.48 3.02 -10.64
CA LEU A 236 63.15 2.90 -11.95
C LEU A 236 62.68 1.72 -12.83
N TRP A 237 61.74 0.89 -12.35
CA TRP A 237 61.19 -0.23 -13.14
C TRP A 237 59.87 0.08 -13.87
N TYR A 238 59.24 1.22 -13.59
CA TYR A 238 57.91 1.54 -14.12
C TYR A 238 57.91 2.43 -15.38
N PHE A 239 59.07 2.94 -15.82
CA PHE A 239 59.16 3.96 -16.87
C PHE A 239 59.68 3.49 -18.24
N PHE A 240 59.95 2.19 -18.44
CA PHE A 240 60.63 1.70 -19.66
C PHE A 240 59.82 0.77 -20.59
N THR A 241 58.50 0.63 -20.40
CA THR A 241 57.64 -0.29 -21.21
C THR A 241 56.41 0.37 -21.85
N LEU A 242 56.48 1.68 -22.14
CA LEU A 242 55.33 2.48 -22.64
C LEU A 242 55.30 2.73 -24.17
N SER A 243 56.00 1.92 -25.00
CA SER A 243 56.15 2.22 -26.44
C SER A 243 55.67 1.13 -27.42
N CYS A 244 54.85 0.16 -26.99
CA CYS A 244 54.50 -1.01 -27.83
C CYS A 244 53.00 -1.29 -28.05
N TYR A 245 52.08 -0.63 -27.35
CA TYR A 245 50.67 -1.10 -27.22
C TYR A 245 49.57 -0.15 -27.74
N THR A 246 49.89 0.81 -28.60
CA THR A 246 48.91 1.78 -29.15
C THR A 246 48.37 1.43 -30.54
N GLY A 247 48.95 0.46 -31.26
CA GLY A 247 48.51 0.09 -32.61
C GLY A 247 47.35 -0.93 -32.68
N LEU A 248 47.33 -1.92 -31.79
CA LEU A 248 46.42 -3.08 -31.91
C LEU A 248 45.03 -2.86 -31.30
N THR A 249 44.91 -1.96 -30.32
CA THR A 249 43.63 -1.67 -29.64
C THR A 249 42.66 -0.90 -30.54
N ILE A 250 43.15 0.02 -31.36
CA ILE A 250 42.33 0.86 -32.26
C ILE A 250 41.64 0.00 -33.34
N VAL A 251 42.36 -0.97 -33.91
CA VAL A 251 41.82 -1.89 -34.95
C VAL A 251 40.72 -2.78 -34.37
N GLY A 252 40.91 -3.31 -33.16
CA GLY A 252 39.90 -4.13 -32.47
C GLY A 252 38.61 -3.37 -32.18
N VAL A 253 38.70 -2.12 -31.72
CA VAL A 253 37.53 -1.26 -31.47
C VAL A 253 36.80 -0.92 -32.77
N ALA A 254 37.53 -0.60 -33.84
CA ALA A 254 36.92 -0.30 -35.15
C ALA A 254 36.12 -1.49 -35.70
N ILE A 255 36.67 -2.71 -35.63
CA ILE A 255 35.98 -3.95 -36.06
C ILE A 255 34.74 -4.19 -35.18
N GLY A 256 34.84 -4.02 -33.86
CA GLY A 256 33.71 -4.18 -32.93
C GLY A 256 32.55 -3.23 -33.23
N VAL A 257 32.84 -1.96 -33.55
CA VAL A 257 31.81 -0.97 -33.92
C VAL A 257 31.14 -1.33 -35.25
N VAL A 258 31.90 -1.77 -36.26
CA VAL A 258 31.33 -2.19 -37.55
C VAL A 258 30.40 -3.40 -37.39
N ILE A 259 30.78 -4.39 -36.56
CA ILE A 259 29.92 -5.56 -36.27
C ILE A 259 28.63 -5.14 -35.53
N LEU A 260 28.72 -4.24 -34.55
CA LEU A 260 27.55 -3.71 -33.84
C LEU A 260 26.59 -2.95 -34.76
N VAL A 261 27.11 -2.09 -35.65
CA VAL A 261 26.28 -1.36 -36.63
C VAL A 261 25.66 -2.33 -37.64
N ALA A 262 26.40 -3.34 -38.12
CA ALA A 262 25.86 -4.36 -39.01
C ALA A 262 24.74 -5.19 -38.35
N ALA A 263 24.92 -5.60 -37.09
CA ALA A 263 23.91 -6.29 -36.30
C ALA A 263 22.66 -5.41 -36.08
N MET A 264 22.84 -4.14 -35.72
CA MET A 264 21.73 -3.20 -35.53
C MET A 264 20.95 -2.98 -36.84
N CYS A 265 21.65 -2.79 -37.97
CA CYS A 265 21.04 -2.70 -39.30
C CYS A 265 20.31 -3.99 -39.69
N PHE A 266 20.84 -5.17 -39.35
CA PHE A 266 20.17 -6.46 -39.57
C PHE A 266 18.89 -6.58 -38.73
N PHE A 267 18.92 -6.21 -37.45
CA PHE A 267 17.73 -6.20 -36.59
C PHE A 267 16.68 -5.19 -37.05
N ILE A 268 17.07 -3.99 -37.49
CA ILE A 268 16.15 -2.99 -38.05
C ILE A 268 15.54 -3.50 -39.37
N ARG A 269 16.34 -4.06 -40.28
CA ARG A 269 15.81 -4.66 -41.53
C ARG A 269 14.89 -5.86 -41.25
N ARG A 270 15.19 -6.69 -40.24
CA ARG A 270 14.34 -7.82 -39.82
C ARG A 270 13.04 -7.33 -39.17
N ARG A 271 13.07 -6.25 -38.39
CA ARG A 271 11.88 -5.61 -37.79
C ARG A 271 10.99 -4.97 -38.85
N ASN A 272 11.57 -4.26 -39.82
CA ASN A 272 10.81 -3.68 -40.92
C ASN A 272 10.22 -4.78 -41.82
N ARG A 273 11.00 -5.80 -42.24
CA ARG A 273 10.45 -6.96 -42.98
C ARG A 273 9.30 -7.67 -42.27
N LYS A 274 9.33 -7.78 -40.93
CA LYS A 274 8.19 -8.30 -40.17
C LYS A 274 6.97 -7.39 -40.27
N ARG A 275 7.16 -6.08 -40.11
CA ARG A 275 6.10 -5.07 -40.17
C ARG A 275 5.47 -4.97 -41.56
N ASP A 276 6.28 -5.10 -42.61
CA ASP A 276 5.83 -5.08 -44.00
C ASP A 276 5.05 -6.38 -44.31
N ALA A 277 5.52 -7.54 -43.83
CA ALA A 277 4.80 -8.82 -43.93
C ALA A 277 3.49 -8.87 -43.12
N GLU A 278 3.42 -8.25 -41.94
CA GLU A 278 2.16 -8.09 -41.18
C GLU A 278 1.15 -7.20 -41.92
N PHE A 279 1.62 -6.18 -42.66
CA PHE A 279 0.76 -5.30 -43.44
C PHE A 279 0.25 -5.98 -44.73
N GLU A 280 1.03 -6.89 -45.31
CA GLU A 280 0.66 -7.66 -46.50
C GLU A 280 -0.28 -8.83 -46.14
N TYR A 281 -0.07 -9.50 -45.00
CA TYR A 281 -0.95 -10.57 -44.47
C TYR A 281 -2.36 -10.09 -44.10
N GLN A 282 -2.56 -8.80 -43.77
CA GLN A 282 -3.90 -8.24 -43.56
C GLN A 282 -4.65 -7.88 -44.85
N ARG A 283 -3.99 -7.98 -46.02
CA ARG A 283 -4.57 -7.59 -47.32
C ARG A 283 -5.04 -8.78 -48.16
N GLU A 284 -4.50 -9.98 -47.93
CA GLU A 284 -4.92 -11.21 -48.60
C GLU A 284 -5.44 -12.25 -47.59
N GLY A 285 -6.69 -12.67 -47.75
CA GLY A 285 -7.38 -13.50 -46.76
C GLY A 285 -6.97 -14.97 -46.76
N GLY A 286 -6.65 -15.49 -45.58
CA GLY A 286 -6.99 -16.85 -45.14
C GLY A 286 -6.24 -18.03 -45.78
N LYS A 287 -5.21 -18.52 -45.06
CA LYS A 287 -4.88 -19.96 -44.88
C LYS A 287 -3.72 -20.10 -43.90
N SER A 288 -3.95 -20.74 -42.75
CA SER A 288 -2.88 -21.05 -41.78
C SER A 288 -2.44 -22.50 -41.91
N ALA A 289 -1.16 -22.72 -42.20
CA ALA A 289 -0.46 -23.96 -41.91
C ALA A 289 0.13 -23.89 -40.49
N GLY A 290 0.17 -25.02 -39.78
CA GLY A 290 0.47 -25.05 -38.34
C GLY A 290 1.93 -24.81 -37.97
N GLY A 291 2.15 -24.26 -36.77
CA GLY A 291 3.45 -24.10 -36.13
C GLY A 291 3.28 -23.90 -34.63
N THR A 292 3.63 -24.90 -33.84
CA THR A 292 3.27 -25.00 -32.42
C THR A 292 4.04 -24.02 -31.53
N THR A 293 3.33 -23.19 -30.77
CA THR A 293 3.84 -22.60 -29.52
C THR A 293 2.66 -22.42 -28.57
N THR A 294 2.69 -23.13 -27.43
CA THR A 294 1.52 -23.30 -26.55
C THR A 294 1.30 -22.08 -25.66
N THR A 295 0.69 -21.04 -26.21
CA THR A 295 -0.05 -20.04 -25.44
C THR A 295 -1.49 -20.52 -25.36
N ARG A 296 -2.04 -20.73 -24.15
CA ARG A 296 -3.45 -21.15 -23.98
C ARG A 296 -4.38 -19.97 -24.28
N PHE A 297 -4.78 -19.84 -25.54
CA PHE A 297 -5.88 -18.96 -25.93
C PHE A 297 -7.20 -19.55 -25.42
N ILE A 298 -8.05 -18.71 -24.82
CA ILE A 298 -9.39 -19.11 -24.40
C ILE A 298 -10.31 -19.00 -25.62
N THR A 299 -10.65 -20.14 -26.23
CA THR A 299 -11.56 -20.21 -27.38
C THR A 299 -12.80 -21.10 -27.16
N ASP A 300 -12.94 -21.74 -26.00
CA ASP A 300 -14.07 -22.64 -25.71
C ASP A 300 -14.73 -22.36 -24.35
N ASN A 301 -16.05 -22.29 -24.39
CA ASN A 301 -16.91 -21.68 -23.37
C ASN A 301 -17.33 -22.63 -22.23
N THR A 302 -16.67 -23.78 -22.07
CA THR A 302 -17.11 -24.87 -21.18
C THR A 302 -16.04 -25.42 -20.23
N ALA A 303 -14.84 -24.84 -20.22
CA ALA A 303 -13.71 -25.32 -19.41
C ALA A 303 -12.96 -24.23 -18.60
N THR A 304 -13.44 -22.98 -18.60
CA THR A 304 -12.86 -21.89 -17.80
C THR A 304 -13.81 -21.55 -16.66
N GLY A 305 -13.30 -21.54 -15.41
CA GLY A 305 -14.08 -21.26 -14.20
C GLY A 305 -14.40 -19.78 -13.98
N ILE A 306 -14.72 -19.06 -15.06
CA ILE A 306 -15.08 -17.63 -15.02
C ILE A 306 -16.59 -17.55 -14.88
N ASP A 307 -17.10 -17.03 -13.75
CA ASP A 307 -18.53 -16.82 -13.57
C ASP A 307 -18.95 -15.43 -14.09
N MET A 308 -19.79 -15.44 -15.12
CA MET A 308 -20.39 -14.25 -15.72
C MET A 308 -21.79 -13.94 -15.18
N SER A 309 -22.33 -14.77 -14.27
CA SER A 309 -23.74 -14.74 -13.85
C SER A 309 -24.13 -13.41 -13.21
N GLU A 310 -23.30 -12.87 -12.32
CA GLU A 310 -23.52 -11.59 -11.63
C GLU A 310 -23.57 -10.39 -12.59
N LEU A 311 -22.90 -10.46 -13.74
CA LEU A 311 -22.93 -9.41 -14.76
C LEU A 311 -24.26 -9.36 -15.53
N THR A 312 -25.11 -10.39 -15.43
CA THR A 312 -26.39 -10.46 -16.15
C THR A 312 -27.31 -9.28 -15.83
N LEU A 313 -27.24 -8.74 -14.61
CA LEU A 313 -28.01 -7.58 -14.16
C LEU A 313 -27.63 -6.28 -14.90
N TYR A 314 -26.44 -6.22 -15.49
CA TYR A 314 -25.88 -5.07 -16.20
C TYR A 314 -25.73 -5.31 -17.70
N ARG A 315 -26.26 -6.43 -18.22
CA ARG A 315 -26.05 -6.86 -19.60
C ARG A 315 -26.84 -5.99 -20.59
N LEU A 316 -26.12 -5.38 -21.53
CA LEU A 316 -26.68 -4.65 -22.65
C LEU A 316 -26.89 -5.59 -23.85
N ASN A 317 -27.84 -5.26 -24.73
CA ASN A 317 -27.95 -5.90 -26.03
C ASN A 317 -26.76 -5.47 -26.90
N GLN A 318 -25.96 -6.43 -27.38
CA GLN A 318 -24.78 -6.17 -28.20
C GLN A 318 -25.11 -5.37 -29.47
N GLN A 319 -26.32 -5.55 -30.04
CA GLN A 319 -26.75 -4.80 -31.23
C GLN A 319 -27.02 -3.31 -30.97
N ASP A 320 -27.31 -2.94 -29.71
CA ASP A 320 -27.53 -1.55 -29.31
C ASP A 320 -26.21 -0.81 -29.02
N VAL A 321 -25.10 -1.54 -28.87
CA VAL A 321 -23.75 -1.02 -28.61
C VAL A 321 -22.96 -1.02 -29.92
N VAL A 322 -22.63 0.17 -30.43
CA VAL A 322 -21.96 0.35 -31.72
C VAL A 322 -20.57 0.97 -31.48
N PRO A 323 -19.50 0.16 -31.43
CA PRO A 323 -18.13 0.66 -31.41
C PRO A 323 -17.80 1.42 -32.70
N GLN A 324 -17.02 2.49 -32.61
CA GLN A 324 -16.65 3.32 -33.76
C GLN A 324 -15.14 3.55 -33.84
N LYS A 325 -14.59 4.45 -33.02
CA LYS A 325 -13.20 4.91 -33.13
C LYS A 325 -12.43 4.57 -31.86
N LYS A 326 -11.28 3.89 -31.99
CA LYS A 326 -10.36 3.73 -30.85
C LYS A 326 -9.86 5.11 -30.36
N ILE A 327 -10.05 5.39 -29.07
CA ILE A 327 -9.66 6.66 -28.42
C ILE A 327 -8.46 6.48 -27.47
N ALA A 328 -8.28 5.30 -26.87
CA ALA A 328 -7.13 5.03 -26.00
C ALA A 328 -6.61 3.59 -26.15
N SER A 329 -5.36 3.37 -25.74
CA SER A 329 -4.74 2.05 -25.63
C SER A 329 -3.86 1.98 -24.39
N GLY A 330 -4.20 1.12 -23.44
CA GLY A 330 -3.35 0.74 -22.32
C GLY A 330 -2.53 -0.51 -22.64
N ALA A 331 -1.88 -1.06 -21.60
CA ALA A 331 -1.09 -2.29 -21.70
C ALA A 331 -1.94 -3.57 -21.84
N TYR A 332 -3.16 -3.56 -21.28
CA TYR A 332 -4.06 -4.73 -21.20
C TYR A 332 -5.39 -4.53 -21.96
N ALA A 333 -5.85 -3.29 -22.07
CA ALA A 333 -7.13 -2.95 -22.70
C ALA A 333 -6.97 -1.80 -23.71
N HIS A 334 -7.95 -1.65 -24.59
CA HIS A 334 -8.17 -0.44 -25.38
C HIS A 334 -9.56 0.12 -25.12
N VAL A 335 -9.72 1.42 -25.34
CA VAL A 335 -11.01 2.10 -25.21
C VAL A 335 -11.42 2.64 -26.57
N LEU A 336 -12.65 2.34 -26.98
CA LEU A 336 -13.28 2.90 -28.17
C LEU A 336 -14.34 3.93 -27.77
N TYR A 337 -14.43 5.01 -28.55
CA TYR A 337 -15.66 5.78 -28.67
C TYR A 337 -16.68 4.98 -29.47
N GLY A 338 -17.94 5.02 -29.04
CA GLY A 338 -19.08 4.42 -29.73
C GLY A 338 -20.39 5.03 -29.29
N THR A 339 -21.50 4.40 -29.64
CA THR A 339 -22.84 4.79 -29.18
C THR A 339 -23.59 3.61 -28.58
N TYR A 340 -24.35 3.87 -27.50
CA TYR A 340 -25.36 2.96 -26.98
C TYR A 340 -26.74 3.61 -27.16
N LYS A 341 -27.61 3.02 -27.98
CA LYS A 341 -28.94 3.59 -28.32
C LYS A 341 -28.86 5.06 -28.77
N GLY A 342 -27.86 5.39 -29.58
CA GLY A 342 -27.58 6.76 -30.05
C GLY A 342 -26.90 7.69 -29.03
N THR A 343 -26.76 7.29 -27.77
CA THR A 343 -26.04 8.08 -26.75
C THR A 343 -24.53 7.79 -26.81
N PRO A 344 -23.64 8.80 -26.81
CA PRO A 344 -22.19 8.58 -26.80
C PRO A 344 -21.69 7.80 -25.57
N VAL A 345 -20.86 6.78 -25.80
CA VAL A 345 -20.27 5.92 -24.77
C VAL A 345 -18.78 5.64 -25.02
N ALA A 346 -18.07 5.31 -23.94
CA ALA A 346 -16.73 4.74 -23.99
C ALA A 346 -16.82 3.22 -23.76
N ILE A 347 -16.22 2.43 -24.64
CA ILE A 347 -16.28 0.97 -24.63
C ILE A 347 -14.86 0.46 -24.36
N LYS A 348 -14.64 -0.09 -23.17
CA LYS A 348 -13.35 -0.66 -22.73
C LYS A 348 -13.35 -2.16 -22.98
N LYS A 349 -12.40 -2.63 -23.81
CA LYS A 349 -12.24 -4.04 -24.20
C LYS A 349 -10.80 -4.49 -24.01
N LEU A 350 -10.60 -5.73 -23.55
CA LEU A 350 -9.27 -6.33 -23.45
C LEU A 350 -8.59 -6.44 -24.82
N LEU A 351 -7.26 -6.41 -24.85
CA LEU A 351 -6.49 -6.66 -26.06
C LEU A 351 -6.49 -8.16 -26.35
N SER A 352 -6.85 -8.58 -27.57
CA SER A 352 -6.96 -9.99 -27.99
C SER A 352 -5.67 -10.81 -27.77
N SER A 353 -4.51 -10.15 -27.68
CA SER A 353 -3.21 -10.77 -27.37
C SER A 353 -2.92 -10.93 -25.86
N ARG A 354 -3.84 -10.51 -24.99
CA ARG A 354 -3.73 -10.46 -23.51
C ARG A 354 -4.98 -10.98 -22.80
N VAL A 355 -5.81 -11.77 -23.48
CA VAL A 355 -7.02 -12.36 -22.88
C VAL A 355 -6.64 -13.65 -22.14
N GLY A 356 -6.19 -13.50 -20.90
CA GLY A 356 -6.09 -14.59 -19.93
C GLY A 356 -7.26 -14.59 -18.95
N VAL A 357 -7.35 -15.63 -18.12
CA VAL A 357 -8.42 -15.77 -17.10
C VAL A 357 -8.36 -14.62 -16.08
N SER A 358 -7.16 -14.25 -15.65
CA SER A 358 -6.93 -13.16 -14.67
C SER A 358 -7.35 -11.80 -15.23
N GLU A 359 -7.03 -11.50 -16.50
CA GLU A 359 -7.40 -10.23 -17.14
C GLU A 359 -8.91 -10.11 -17.36
N VAL A 360 -9.60 -11.20 -17.72
CA VAL A 360 -11.06 -11.23 -17.83
C VAL A 360 -11.69 -11.06 -16.45
N GLN A 361 -11.25 -11.82 -15.44
CA GLN A 361 -11.74 -11.70 -14.07
C GLN A 361 -11.54 -10.27 -13.52
N GLY A 362 -10.37 -9.69 -13.75
CA GLY A 362 -10.07 -8.31 -13.36
C GLY A 362 -11.00 -7.27 -14.00
N LEU A 363 -11.47 -7.49 -15.23
CA LEU A 363 -12.48 -6.64 -15.87
C LEU A 363 -13.89 -6.89 -15.32
N ILE A 364 -14.24 -8.13 -14.96
CA ILE A 364 -15.50 -8.47 -14.27
C ILE A 364 -15.56 -7.73 -12.92
N ASP A 365 -14.49 -7.79 -12.13
CA ASP A 365 -14.42 -7.15 -10.81
C ASP A 365 -14.42 -5.63 -10.91
N GLU A 366 -13.79 -5.06 -11.95
CA GLU A 366 -13.89 -3.63 -12.26
C GLU A 366 -15.34 -3.21 -12.60
N ILE A 367 -16.05 -3.98 -13.44
CA ILE A 367 -17.47 -3.73 -13.78
C ILE A 367 -18.33 -3.82 -12.52
N LYS A 368 -18.14 -4.84 -11.66
CA LYS A 368 -18.87 -5.01 -10.40
C LYS A 368 -18.64 -3.84 -9.44
N LEU A 369 -17.40 -3.37 -9.31
CA LEU A 369 -17.11 -2.21 -8.47
C LEU A 369 -17.77 -0.94 -9.04
N LEU A 370 -17.62 -0.68 -10.34
CA LEU A 370 -18.25 0.46 -11.01
C LEU A 370 -19.79 0.44 -10.89
N ALA A 371 -20.42 -0.73 -10.93
CA ALA A 371 -21.86 -0.90 -10.75
C ALA A 371 -22.34 -0.53 -9.34
N SER A 372 -21.48 -0.63 -8.32
CA SER A 372 -21.80 -0.22 -6.95
C SER A 372 -21.82 1.31 -6.76
N PHE A 373 -21.27 2.07 -7.71
CA PHE A 373 -21.09 3.51 -7.55
C PHE A 373 -22.28 4.35 -8.02
N THR A 374 -22.72 5.24 -7.14
CA THR A 374 -23.73 6.28 -7.38
C THR A 374 -23.16 7.63 -6.94
N SER A 375 -22.27 8.20 -7.75
CA SER A 375 -21.67 9.52 -7.52
C SER A 375 -21.56 10.32 -8.82
N PRO A 376 -21.83 11.63 -8.83
CA PRO A 376 -21.66 12.46 -10.02
C PRO A 376 -20.17 12.65 -10.39
N TYR A 377 -19.24 12.41 -9.47
CA TYR A 377 -17.80 12.62 -9.65
C TYR A 377 -17.01 11.34 -9.99
N VAL A 378 -17.70 10.22 -10.21
CA VAL A 378 -17.12 8.95 -10.69
C VAL A 378 -17.74 8.63 -12.05
N VAL A 379 -16.94 8.13 -12.98
CA VAL A 379 -17.41 7.73 -14.32
C VAL A 379 -18.45 6.62 -14.17
N LYS A 380 -19.66 6.87 -14.67
CA LYS A 380 -20.81 5.98 -14.55
C LYS A 380 -20.69 4.78 -15.51
N LEU A 381 -20.92 3.59 -14.98
CA LEU A 381 -21.22 2.39 -15.76
C LEU A 381 -22.58 2.54 -16.47
N VAL A 382 -22.59 2.33 -17.79
CA VAL A 382 -23.82 2.21 -18.58
C VAL A 382 -24.27 0.75 -18.61
N GLY A 383 -23.32 -0.19 -18.68
CA GLY A 383 -23.53 -1.62 -18.58
C GLY A 383 -22.33 -2.40 -19.14
N CYS A 384 -22.53 -3.66 -19.48
CA CYS A 384 -21.52 -4.48 -20.16
C CYS A 384 -22.16 -5.41 -21.19
N CYS A 385 -21.39 -5.88 -22.16
CA CYS A 385 -21.86 -6.82 -23.17
C CYS A 385 -20.77 -7.82 -23.54
N TRP A 386 -21.18 -9.03 -23.93
CA TRP A 386 -20.31 -10.15 -24.26
C TRP A 386 -21.10 -11.25 -24.97
N ASP A 387 -20.45 -11.97 -25.87
CA ASP A 387 -20.90 -13.28 -26.38
C ASP A 387 -20.09 -14.42 -25.72
N GLN A 388 -18.80 -14.19 -25.48
CA GLN A 388 -17.88 -15.06 -24.72
C GLN A 388 -17.12 -14.21 -23.69
N PRO A 389 -16.58 -14.78 -22.59
CA PRO A 389 -15.81 -14.02 -21.59
C PRO A 389 -14.61 -13.27 -22.18
N SER A 390 -14.01 -13.80 -23.24
CA SER A 390 -12.92 -13.19 -24.02
C SER A 390 -13.32 -11.91 -24.77
N ASP A 391 -14.61 -11.73 -25.04
CA ASP A 391 -15.18 -10.60 -25.76
C ASP A 391 -15.81 -9.54 -24.84
N LEU A 392 -15.63 -9.66 -23.52
CA LEU A 392 -16.22 -8.76 -22.53
C LEU A 392 -15.88 -7.28 -22.80
N GLU A 393 -16.94 -6.50 -22.99
CA GLU A 393 -16.93 -5.06 -23.22
C GLU A 393 -17.60 -4.35 -22.03
N CYS A 394 -16.83 -3.50 -21.35
CA CYS A 394 -17.34 -2.59 -20.32
C CYS A 394 -17.77 -1.28 -20.98
N VAL A 395 -19.04 -0.88 -20.81
CA VAL A 395 -19.62 0.31 -21.44
C VAL A 395 -19.84 1.39 -20.40
N LEU A 396 -19.12 2.50 -20.57
CA LEU A 396 -19.04 3.64 -19.66
C LEU A 396 -19.64 4.89 -20.33
N GLU A 397 -20.02 5.89 -19.52
CA GLU A 397 -20.35 7.21 -20.07
C GLU A 397 -19.12 7.81 -20.80
N TYR A 398 -19.34 8.42 -21.97
CA TYR A 398 -18.26 9.11 -22.68
C TYR A 398 -17.97 10.47 -22.04
N MET A 399 -16.69 10.79 -21.81
CA MET A 399 -16.24 12.08 -21.26
C MET A 399 -15.54 12.88 -22.37
N ASN A 400 -16.17 13.96 -22.82
CA ASN A 400 -15.87 14.51 -24.15
C ASN A 400 -14.57 15.32 -24.28
N ALA A 401 -13.93 15.69 -23.17
CA ALA A 401 -12.70 16.48 -23.16
C ALA A 401 -11.44 15.64 -22.87
N GLY A 402 -11.55 14.30 -22.76
CA GLY A 402 -10.42 13.41 -22.55
C GLY A 402 -9.87 13.44 -21.11
N ASP A 403 -8.61 13.05 -20.91
CA ASP A 403 -7.99 13.02 -19.58
C ASP A 403 -7.27 14.33 -19.19
N LEU A 404 -7.11 14.56 -17.89
CA LEU A 404 -6.50 15.77 -17.34
C LEU A 404 -5.03 15.92 -17.73
N ARG A 405 -4.26 14.82 -17.91
CA ARG A 405 -2.84 14.93 -18.28
C ARG A 405 -2.70 15.52 -19.68
N ASP A 406 -3.48 15.01 -20.63
CA ASP A 406 -3.43 15.47 -22.01
C ASP A 406 -4.01 16.90 -22.14
N ASN A 407 -4.99 17.27 -21.31
CA ASN A 407 -5.44 18.67 -21.20
C ASN A 407 -4.34 19.61 -20.67
N LEU A 408 -3.57 19.19 -19.66
CA LEU A 408 -2.45 19.98 -19.13
C LEU A 408 -1.30 20.13 -20.16
N ILE A 409 -1.13 19.17 -21.07
CA ILE A 409 -0.18 19.28 -22.20
C ILE A 409 -0.72 20.25 -23.26
N ALA A 410 -2.02 20.19 -23.57
CA ALA A 410 -2.62 20.94 -24.68
C ALA A 410 -2.91 22.42 -24.35
N ARG A 411 -3.12 22.77 -23.08
CA ARG A 411 -3.52 24.12 -22.63
C ARG A 411 -2.39 24.80 -21.87
N THR A 412 -2.18 26.10 -22.09
CA THR A 412 -1.26 26.88 -21.25
C THR A 412 -1.87 27.12 -19.86
N SER A 413 -1.06 27.58 -18.90
CA SER A 413 -1.53 28.00 -17.57
C SER A 413 -2.41 29.25 -17.60
N VAL A 414 -2.41 30.00 -18.72
CA VAL A 414 -3.33 31.12 -18.98
C VAL A 414 -4.67 30.59 -19.48
N ASP A 415 -4.65 29.64 -20.41
CA ASP A 415 -5.87 29.05 -20.98
C ASP A 415 -6.62 28.19 -19.95
N PHE A 416 -5.91 27.43 -19.12
CA PHE A 416 -6.48 26.62 -18.05
C PHE A 416 -6.34 27.35 -16.71
N THR A 417 -7.29 28.24 -16.46
CA THR A 417 -7.25 29.17 -15.31
C THR A 417 -7.37 28.44 -13.96
N TRP A 418 -6.89 29.08 -12.89
CA TRP A 418 -7.06 28.54 -11.53
C TRP A 418 -8.52 28.34 -11.12
N ASN A 419 -9.46 29.14 -11.64
CA ASN A 419 -10.88 28.95 -11.40
C ASN A 419 -11.37 27.58 -11.93
N GLU A 420 -11.03 27.23 -13.17
CA GLU A 420 -11.35 25.91 -13.72
C GLU A 420 -10.64 24.78 -12.97
N LYS A 421 -9.35 24.95 -12.64
CA LYS A 421 -8.57 23.98 -11.88
C LYS A 421 -9.18 23.70 -10.51
N ILE A 422 -9.72 24.71 -9.83
CA ILE A 422 -10.42 24.55 -8.54
C ILE A 422 -11.69 23.69 -8.69
N HIS A 423 -12.41 23.77 -9.80
CA HIS A 423 -13.55 22.88 -10.07
C HIS A 423 -13.12 21.43 -10.31
N VAL A 424 -12.00 21.21 -11.01
CA VAL A 424 -11.40 19.87 -11.17
C VAL A 424 -10.94 19.31 -9.81
N ILE A 425 -10.29 20.15 -8.99
CA ILE A 425 -9.89 19.80 -7.62
C ILE A 425 -11.11 19.39 -6.78
N ALA A 426 -12.18 20.19 -6.80
CA ALA A 426 -13.42 19.91 -6.07
C ALA A 426 -14.03 18.54 -6.45
N ALA A 427 -14.10 18.25 -7.75
CA ALA A 427 -14.59 16.97 -8.24
C ALA A 427 -13.72 15.79 -7.80
N ILE A 428 -12.38 15.91 -7.83
CA ILE A 428 -11.48 14.85 -7.38
C ILE A 428 -11.65 14.60 -5.86
N VAL A 429 -11.68 15.63 -5.02
CA VAL A 429 -11.82 15.43 -3.57
C VAL A 429 -13.21 14.95 -3.17
N ASP A 430 -14.26 15.35 -3.88
CA ASP A 430 -15.62 14.85 -3.65
C ASP A 430 -15.76 13.38 -4.13
N ALA A 431 -15.09 12.98 -5.20
CA ALA A 431 -14.99 11.59 -5.62
C ALA A 431 -14.24 10.73 -4.59
N LEU A 432 -13.08 11.18 -4.10
CA LEU A 432 -12.33 10.48 -3.06
C LEU A 432 -13.12 10.39 -1.75
N ALA A 433 -13.78 11.47 -1.33
CA ALA A 433 -14.61 11.47 -0.12
C ALA A 433 -15.79 10.47 -0.23
N TYR A 434 -16.35 10.31 -1.43
CA TYR A 434 -17.36 9.30 -1.72
C TYR A 434 -16.78 7.87 -1.63
N LEU A 435 -15.67 7.59 -2.31
CA LEU A 435 -15.02 6.27 -2.33
C LEU A 435 -14.57 5.84 -0.94
N HIS A 436 -13.90 6.73 -0.21
CA HIS A 436 -13.38 6.50 1.14
C HIS A 436 -14.50 6.33 2.20
N SER A 437 -15.75 6.69 1.88
CA SER A 437 -16.91 6.40 2.73
C SER A 437 -17.43 4.95 2.61
N MET A 438 -17.00 4.22 1.56
CA MET A 438 -17.43 2.85 1.25
C MET A 438 -16.27 1.84 1.34
N PRO A 439 -15.32 2.05 2.28
CA PRO A 439 -13.98 1.45 2.29
C PRO A 439 -13.22 1.23 0.97
N VAL A 440 -13.51 1.99 -0.10
CA VAL A 440 -12.83 1.82 -1.40
C VAL A 440 -11.58 2.70 -1.49
N ILE A 441 -10.45 2.12 -1.89
CA ILE A 441 -9.21 2.81 -2.22
C ILE A 441 -9.02 2.80 -3.75
N HIS A 442 -8.64 3.92 -4.37
CA HIS A 442 -8.49 4.03 -5.81
C HIS A 442 -7.19 3.38 -6.33
N ARG A 443 -6.09 3.47 -5.57
CA ARG A 443 -4.78 2.83 -5.76
C ARG A 443 -3.96 3.21 -7.02
N ASP A 444 -4.59 3.73 -8.07
CA ASP A 444 -3.94 4.19 -9.32
C ASP A 444 -4.26 5.66 -9.65
N LEU A 445 -4.59 6.47 -8.64
CA LEU A 445 -4.97 7.86 -8.83
C LEU A 445 -3.82 8.68 -9.45
N LYS A 446 -4.07 9.28 -10.62
CA LYS A 446 -3.15 10.12 -11.38
C LYS A 446 -3.94 10.97 -12.38
N SER A 447 -3.34 12.02 -12.95
CA SER A 447 -4.00 12.89 -13.94
C SER A 447 -4.62 12.14 -15.13
N ARG A 448 -4.02 11.04 -15.59
CA ARG A 448 -4.60 10.20 -16.67
C ARG A 448 -5.91 9.49 -16.30
N ASN A 449 -6.19 9.34 -15.01
CA ASN A 449 -7.40 8.68 -14.49
C ASN A 449 -8.43 9.73 -14.01
N VAL A 450 -8.21 11.02 -14.31
CA VAL A 450 -9.19 12.10 -14.15
C VAL A 450 -9.69 12.47 -15.55
N LEU A 451 -10.93 12.09 -15.88
CA LEU A 451 -11.55 12.47 -17.16
C LEU A 451 -12.31 13.79 -17.02
N LEU A 452 -12.26 14.61 -18.07
CA LEU A 452 -12.91 15.91 -18.15
C LEU A 452 -14.07 15.87 -19.16
N ASP A 453 -15.11 16.66 -18.89
CA ASP A 453 -16.23 16.85 -19.80
C ASP A 453 -16.76 18.28 -19.72
N SER A 454 -17.16 18.84 -20.86
CA SER A 454 -17.60 20.24 -20.99
C SER A 454 -18.91 20.56 -20.27
N VAL A 455 -19.70 19.54 -19.90
CA VAL A 455 -20.98 19.69 -19.20
C VAL A 455 -20.95 18.99 -17.84
N LYS A 456 -20.36 17.80 -17.78
CA LYS A 456 -20.40 16.91 -16.60
C LYS A 456 -19.26 17.15 -15.60
N SER A 457 -18.39 18.13 -15.87
CA SER A 457 -17.18 18.43 -15.08
C SER A 457 -16.18 17.25 -15.08
N ALA A 458 -15.26 17.23 -14.12
CA ALA A 458 -14.27 16.17 -13.97
C ALA A 458 -14.84 14.95 -13.23
N LYS A 459 -14.35 13.74 -13.57
CA LYS A 459 -14.70 12.48 -12.91
C LYS A 459 -13.51 11.53 -12.81
N LEU A 460 -13.48 10.68 -11.78
CA LEU A 460 -12.48 9.61 -11.64
C LEU A 460 -12.88 8.32 -12.38
N THR A 461 -11.87 7.61 -12.90
CA THR A 461 -11.98 6.35 -13.66
C THR A 461 -10.83 5.38 -13.33
N ASP A 462 -10.87 4.17 -13.87
CA ASP A 462 -9.78 3.18 -13.82
C ASP A 462 -9.31 2.86 -12.38
N PHE A 463 -10.20 2.22 -11.62
CA PHE A 463 -9.96 1.76 -10.25
C PHE A 463 -9.03 0.55 -10.23
N GLY A 464 -8.05 0.54 -9.31
CA GLY A 464 -6.99 -0.47 -9.23
C GLY A 464 -7.41 -1.84 -8.66
N VAL A 465 -8.60 -2.34 -9.00
CA VAL A 465 -9.18 -3.59 -8.45
C VAL A 465 -8.35 -4.80 -8.87
N SER A 466 -8.07 -4.92 -10.17
CA SER A 466 -7.32 -6.02 -10.78
C SER A 466 -5.81 -5.98 -10.57
N LYS A 467 -5.29 -5.01 -9.81
CA LYS A 467 -3.85 -4.85 -9.55
C LYS A 467 -3.37 -5.59 -8.29
N GLU A 468 -4.26 -6.24 -7.54
CA GLU A 468 -3.89 -7.00 -6.33
C GLU A 468 -3.01 -8.23 -6.65
N ASP A 469 -3.34 -8.99 -7.71
CA ASP A 469 -2.65 -10.24 -8.06
C ASP A 469 -1.34 -10.04 -8.86
N THR A 470 -1.12 -8.87 -9.46
CA THR A 470 -0.02 -8.67 -10.43
C THR A 470 1.27 -8.15 -9.78
N GLN A 471 1.83 -8.94 -8.85
CA GLN A 471 3.19 -8.75 -8.32
C GLN A 471 4.25 -8.61 -9.44
N GLU A 472 3.99 -9.17 -10.62
CA GLU A 472 4.86 -9.11 -11.82
C GLU A 472 4.94 -7.73 -12.50
N THR A 473 4.03 -6.79 -12.21
CA THR A 473 4.08 -5.42 -12.77
C THR A 473 5.12 -4.50 -12.10
N MET A 474 5.83 -5.00 -11.09
CA MET A 474 7.06 -4.40 -10.55
C MET A 474 8.26 -4.46 -11.52
N THR A 475 8.04 -4.86 -12.77
CA THR A 475 9.04 -4.75 -13.85
C THR A 475 9.32 -3.27 -14.17
N VAL A 476 10.51 -2.83 -13.75
CA VAL A 476 11.06 -1.48 -13.94
C VAL A 476 10.85 -0.96 -15.36
N GLY A 477 9.88 -0.05 -15.55
CA GLY A 477 9.74 0.67 -16.82
C GLY A 477 8.37 1.28 -17.16
N VAL A 478 7.26 0.95 -16.48
CA VAL A 478 5.92 1.39 -16.93
C VAL A 478 5.00 1.95 -15.81
N GLY A 479 5.34 3.16 -15.33
CA GLY A 479 4.37 4.28 -15.30
C GLY A 479 3.16 4.33 -14.34
N THR A 480 3.37 4.29 -13.02
CA THR A 480 2.60 5.14 -12.05
C THR A 480 3.48 5.72 -10.90
N TYR A 481 4.77 5.36 -10.80
CA TYR A 481 5.57 5.61 -9.58
C TYR A 481 5.65 7.06 -9.07
N ARG A 482 5.55 8.06 -9.96
CA ARG A 482 5.61 9.49 -9.60
C ARG A 482 4.38 9.98 -8.81
N TRP A 483 3.29 9.20 -8.77
CA TRP A 483 2.11 9.49 -7.97
C TRP A 483 2.05 8.68 -6.67
N MET A 484 2.87 7.63 -6.53
CA MET A 484 2.80 6.69 -5.42
C MET A 484 3.40 7.27 -4.14
N ALA A 485 2.71 7.02 -3.01
CA ALA A 485 3.16 7.45 -1.70
C ALA A 485 4.37 6.65 -1.19
N PRO A 486 5.21 7.21 -0.28
CA PRO A 486 6.41 6.56 0.23
C PRO A 486 6.17 5.16 0.81
N GLU A 487 5.07 4.97 1.55
CA GLU A 487 4.70 3.70 2.17
C GLU A 487 4.29 2.63 1.15
N ILE A 488 3.71 3.03 0.01
CA ILE A 488 3.38 2.11 -1.09
C ILE A 488 4.67 1.67 -1.77
N LEU A 489 5.58 2.61 -2.05
CA LEU A 489 6.88 2.33 -2.64
C LEU A 489 7.79 1.46 -1.75
N GLN A 490 7.53 1.39 -0.43
CA GLN A 490 8.27 0.57 0.53
C GLN A 490 7.65 -0.80 0.80
N VAL A 491 6.34 -0.86 1.10
CA VAL A 491 5.68 -2.05 1.69
C VAL A 491 4.41 -2.47 0.94
N ASN A 492 4.04 -1.78 -0.16
CA ASN A 492 2.82 -2.05 -0.95
C ASN A 492 1.50 -2.07 -0.14
N HIS A 493 1.47 -1.49 1.06
CA HIS A 493 0.26 -1.48 1.91
C HIS A 493 -0.62 -0.26 1.58
N TYR A 494 -1.61 -0.48 0.71
CA TYR A 494 -2.56 0.57 0.31
C TYR A 494 -3.52 0.95 1.44
N SER A 495 -3.56 2.24 1.76
CA SER A 495 -4.55 2.89 2.63
C SER A 495 -5.24 4.03 1.88
N VAL A 496 -6.35 4.54 2.41
CA VAL A 496 -7.03 5.74 1.88
C VAL A 496 -6.13 6.98 1.86
N ALA A 497 -5.13 7.05 2.76
CA ALA A 497 -4.15 8.13 2.81
C ALA A 497 -3.13 8.09 1.64
N ALA A 498 -2.99 6.94 0.96
CA ALA A 498 -2.16 6.85 -0.24
C ALA A 498 -2.82 7.57 -1.44
N ASP A 499 -4.15 7.46 -1.60
CA ASP A 499 -4.88 8.25 -2.60
C ASP A 499 -4.75 9.76 -2.34
N VAL A 500 -4.72 10.18 -1.07
CA VAL A 500 -4.52 11.59 -0.68
C VAL A 500 -3.14 12.09 -1.13
N PHE A 501 -2.08 11.28 -0.98
CA PHE A 501 -0.75 11.62 -1.49
C PHE A 501 -0.74 11.74 -3.01
N SER A 502 -1.35 10.78 -3.72
CA SER A 502 -1.51 10.80 -5.17
C SER A 502 -2.28 12.04 -5.66
N PHE A 503 -3.30 12.48 -4.91
CA PHE A 503 -3.99 13.74 -5.16
C PHE A 503 -3.07 14.95 -4.98
N GLY A 504 -2.22 14.95 -3.94
CA GLY A 504 -1.16 15.94 -3.76
C GLY A 504 -0.19 16.05 -4.94
N MET A 505 0.09 14.93 -5.62
CA MET A 505 0.88 14.91 -6.87
C MET A 505 0.11 15.53 -8.04
N ILE A 506 -1.19 15.25 -8.19
CA ILE A 506 -2.06 15.90 -9.20
C ILE A 506 -2.13 17.42 -8.99
N LEU A 507 -2.10 17.91 -7.74
CA LEU A 507 -2.05 19.35 -7.46
C LEU A 507 -0.76 20.02 -7.99
N SER A 508 0.38 19.31 -8.01
CA SER A 508 1.61 19.79 -8.67
C SER A 508 1.49 19.78 -10.19
N GLU A 509 0.80 18.79 -10.78
CA GLU A 509 0.52 18.78 -12.22
C GLU A 509 -0.40 19.94 -12.64
N LEU A 510 -1.46 20.22 -11.86
CA LEU A 510 -2.38 21.33 -12.11
C LEU A 510 -1.69 22.70 -12.03
N ASP A 511 -0.70 22.85 -11.16
CA ASP A 511 0.12 24.07 -11.08
C ASP A 511 1.14 24.16 -12.22
N THR A 512 1.98 23.13 -12.37
CA THR A 512 3.16 23.16 -13.25
C THR A 512 2.90 22.74 -14.71
N HIS A 513 1.75 22.12 -15.00
CA HIS A 513 1.41 21.44 -16.26
C HIS A 513 2.36 20.30 -16.67
N ASN A 514 3.31 19.95 -15.79
CA ASN A 514 4.31 18.91 -16.00
C ASN A 514 4.00 17.69 -15.13
N ILE A 515 4.57 16.54 -15.46
CA ILE A 515 4.52 15.37 -14.57
C ILE A 515 5.26 15.67 -13.26
N PRO A 516 4.89 15.04 -12.13
CA PRO A 516 5.58 15.29 -10.86
C PRO A 516 7.08 15.03 -10.98
N TYR A 517 7.90 15.91 -10.39
CA TYR A 517 9.37 15.84 -10.41
C TYR A 517 10.01 15.93 -11.83
N ALA A 518 9.36 16.58 -12.80
CA ALA A 518 9.93 16.76 -14.15
C ALA A 518 11.18 17.66 -14.18
N ASP A 519 11.25 18.61 -13.26
CA ASP A 519 12.30 19.62 -13.10
C ASP A 519 13.48 19.16 -12.22
N VAL A 520 13.36 18.01 -11.56
CA VAL A 520 14.41 17.47 -10.69
C VAL A 520 15.51 16.82 -11.55
N THR A 521 16.71 17.37 -11.47
CA THR A 521 17.88 16.94 -12.24
C THR A 521 18.98 16.35 -11.35
N ASN A 522 19.85 15.52 -11.93
CA ASN A 522 21.01 14.97 -11.27
C ASN A 522 22.12 16.04 -11.15
N PRO A 523 22.56 16.43 -9.93
CA PRO A 523 23.55 17.49 -9.75
C PRO A 523 24.89 17.24 -10.45
N LYS A 524 25.24 15.98 -10.77
CA LYS A 524 26.51 15.63 -11.41
C LYS A 524 26.54 15.86 -12.93
N ASN A 525 25.38 15.95 -13.60
CA ASN A 525 25.32 16.04 -15.06
C ASN A 525 24.17 16.88 -15.63
N GLY A 526 23.32 17.48 -14.78
CA GLY A 526 22.20 18.35 -15.19
C GLY A 526 21.06 17.65 -15.93
N LYS A 527 21.09 16.32 -16.07
CA LYS A 527 20.02 15.56 -16.74
C LYS A 527 18.86 15.26 -15.78
N PRO A 528 17.61 15.15 -16.26
CA PRO A 528 16.47 14.73 -15.43
C PRO A 528 16.73 13.41 -14.70
N LEU A 529 16.21 13.28 -13.49
CA LEU A 529 16.29 12.01 -12.75
C LEU A 529 15.44 10.92 -13.41
N VAL A 530 15.99 9.70 -13.42
CA VAL A 530 15.26 8.48 -13.78
C VAL A 530 14.27 8.10 -12.68
N ASP A 531 13.16 7.46 -13.03
CA ASP A 531 12.07 7.15 -12.10
C ASP A 531 12.53 6.34 -10.88
N THR A 532 13.51 5.44 -11.03
CA THR A 532 14.09 4.67 -9.91
C THR A 532 14.85 5.54 -8.90
N ALA A 533 15.50 6.62 -9.35
CA ALA A 533 16.13 7.58 -8.45
C ALA A 533 15.07 8.43 -7.72
N ILE A 534 14.02 8.83 -8.44
CA ILE A 534 12.89 9.58 -7.86
C ILE A 534 12.18 8.75 -6.78
N MET A 535 11.85 7.48 -7.06
CA MET A 535 11.27 6.57 -6.06
C MET A 535 12.11 6.52 -4.78
N SER A 536 13.41 6.25 -4.89
CA SER A 536 14.31 6.20 -3.72
C SER A 536 14.38 7.52 -2.95
N MET A 537 14.31 8.66 -3.64
CA MET A 537 14.33 9.98 -2.99
C MET A 537 12.97 10.35 -2.36
N VAL A 538 11.84 9.91 -2.91
CA VAL A 538 10.50 10.01 -2.31
C VAL A 538 10.41 9.14 -1.06
N ILE A 539 10.86 7.87 -1.14
CA ILE A 539 11.00 6.95 0.00
C ILE A 539 11.81 7.59 1.13
N ALA A 540 12.94 8.21 0.81
CA ALA A 540 13.82 8.89 1.76
C ALA A 540 13.28 10.25 2.26
N GLY A 541 12.21 10.78 1.65
CA GLY A 541 11.67 12.12 1.94
C GLY A 541 12.61 13.28 1.54
N THR A 542 13.58 13.03 0.66
CA THR A 542 14.61 14.02 0.27
C THR A 542 14.23 14.90 -0.92
N ILE A 543 13.14 14.57 -1.62
CA ILE A 543 12.53 15.43 -2.65
C ILE A 543 11.04 15.63 -2.38
N LYS A 544 10.53 16.78 -2.86
CA LYS A 544 9.12 17.12 -2.92
C LYS A 544 8.82 17.66 -4.33
N PRO A 545 7.58 17.51 -4.84
CA PRO A 545 7.21 18.09 -6.12
C PRO A 545 7.21 19.62 -6.04
N THR A 546 7.35 20.26 -7.20
CA THR A 546 7.39 21.72 -7.29
C THR A 546 5.99 22.33 -7.23
N PHE A 547 5.89 23.44 -6.48
CA PHE A 547 4.70 24.29 -6.39
C PHE A 547 5.11 25.74 -6.67
N SER A 548 4.78 26.25 -7.85
CA SER A 548 5.11 27.59 -8.36
C SER A 548 4.48 28.69 -7.51
N HIS A 549 5.00 29.93 -7.58
CA HIS A 549 4.42 31.06 -6.85
C HIS A 549 3.03 31.49 -7.35
N THR A 550 2.58 31.04 -8.53
CA THR A 550 1.25 31.39 -9.07
C THR A 550 0.12 30.53 -8.50
N MET A 551 0.46 29.38 -7.89
CA MET A 551 -0.48 28.54 -7.15
C MET A 551 -1.12 29.30 -5.99
N PRO A 552 -2.47 29.40 -5.90
CA PRO A 552 -3.14 30.05 -4.79
C PRO A 552 -2.69 29.44 -3.47
N LYS A 553 -2.38 30.31 -2.50
CA LYS A 553 -1.74 29.88 -1.24
C LYS A 553 -2.49 28.74 -0.55
N TRP A 554 -3.82 28.81 -0.49
CA TRP A 554 -4.63 27.77 0.15
C TRP A 554 -4.51 26.40 -0.53
N VAL A 555 -4.37 26.36 -1.87
CA VAL A 555 -4.18 25.11 -2.63
C VAL A 555 -2.77 24.55 -2.38
N ARG A 556 -1.77 25.42 -2.30
CA ARG A 556 -0.38 25.04 -1.97
C ARG A 556 -0.29 24.46 -0.55
N ASP A 557 -0.87 25.14 0.43
CA ASP A 557 -0.89 24.71 1.83
C ASP A 557 -1.62 23.36 1.97
N MET A 558 -2.71 23.15 1.21
CA MET A 558 -3.41 21.87 1.09
C MET A 558 -2.54 20.78 0.43
N ALA A 559 -1.89 21.09 -0.69
CA ALA A 559 -1.01 20.15 -1.39
C ALA A 559 0.16 19.68 -0.52
N GLN A 560 0.77 20.60 0.25
CA GLN A 560 1.84 20.29 1.19
C GLN A 560 1.42 19.31 2.30
N GLN A 561 0.19 19.42 2.81
CA GLN A 561 -0.39 18.47 3.77
C GLN A 561 -0.69 17.11 3.13
N CYS A 562 -1.21 17.10 1.90
CA CYS A 562 -1.49 15.85 1.16
C CYS A 562 -0.23 15.00 0.95
N ILE A 563 0.93 15.65 0.76
CA ILE A 563 2.21 14.98 0.48
C ILE A 563 3.06 14.72 1.74
N ALA A 564 2.46 14.71 2.93
CA ALA A 564 3.17 14.38 4.16
C ALA A 564 3.79 12.97 4.08
N THR A 565 5.00 12.82 4.63
CA THR A 565 5.73 11.54 4.57
C THR A 565 5.04 10.47 5.39
N ASP A 566 4.53 10.82 6.57
CA ASP A 566 3.68 9.96 7.38
C ASP A 566 2.24 9.95 6.78
N PRO A 567 1.61 8.79 6.58
CA PRO A 567 0.21 8.72 6.15
C PRO A 567 -0.78 9.36 7.13
N GLU A 568 -0.52 9.31 8.44
CA GLU A 568 -1.45 9.80 9.47
C GLU A 568 -1.44 11.33 9.60
N ASP A 569 -0.37 12.00 9.14
CA ASP A 569 -0.27 13.45 9.02
C ASP A 569 -1.13 14.01 7.85
N ARG A 570 -1.68 13.16 6.99
CA ARG A 570 -2.43 13.58 5.79
C ARG A 570 -3.91 13.82 6.12
N PRO A 571 -4.53 14.89 5.59
CA PRO A 571 -5.94 15.17 5.79
C PRO A 571 -6.81 14.13 5.08
N THR A 572 -7.95 13.76 5.68
CA THR A 572 -8.91 12.86 5.01
C THR A 572 -9.54 13.53 3.79
N ALA A 573 -9.97 12.75 2.80
CA ALA A 573 -10.67 13.28 1.62
C ALA A 573 -11.93 14.11 2.00
N MET A 574 -12.61 13.74 3.09
CA MET A 574 -13.73 14.51 3.65
C MET A 574 -13.30 15.89 4.18
N MET A 575 -12.13 15.99 4.85
CA MET A 575 -11.58 17.28 5.27
C MET A 575 -11.22 18.15 4.05
N LEU A 576 -10.60 17.56 3.03
CA LEU A 576 -10.23 18.23 1.78
C LEU A 576 -11.45 18.78 1.03
N SER A 577 -12.51 17.97 0.86
CA SER A 577 -13.80 18.39 0.30
C SER A 577 -14.37 19.61 1.02
N ASN A 578 -14.40 19.58 2.35
CA ASN A 578 -14.90 20.69 3.17
C ASN A 578 -14.07 21.97 3.00
N VAL A 579 -12.74 21.88 2.91
CA VAL A 579 -11.85 23.03 2.66
C VAL A 579 -12.12 23.65 1.30
N VAL A 580 -12.14 22.83 0.23
CA VAL A 580 -12.37 23.30 -1.14
C VAL A 580 -13.75 23.94 -1.28
N ARG A 581 -14.82 23.28 -0.80
CA ARG A 581 -16.19 23.81 -0.85
C ARG A 581 -16.36 25.10 -0.06
N LYS A 582 -15.68 25.25 1.08
CA LYS A 582 -15.68 26.50 1.87
C LYS A 582 -14.99 27.64 1.12
N GLN A 583 -13.94 27.35 0.36
CA GLN A 583 -13.18 28.35 -0.37
C GLN A 583 -13.89 28.79 -1.66
N ILE A 584 -14.48 27.86 -2.42
CA ILE A 584 -15.36 28.19 -3.56
C ILE A 584 -16.48 29.14 -3.14
N LYS A 585 -17.20 28.85 -2.04
CA LYS A 585 -18.27 29.73 -1.52
C LYS A 585 -17.79 31.14 -1.17
N ARG A 586 -16.56 31.28 -0.66
CA ARG A 586 -15.97 32.60 -0.35
C ARG A 586 -15.68 33.39 -1.63
N GLU A 587 -15.15 32.72 -2.64
CA GLU A 587 -14.83 33.34 -3.92
C GLU A 587 -16.11 33.74 -4.67
N THR A 588 -17.18 32.92 -4.63
CA THR A 588 -18.51 33.31 -5.15
C THR A 588 -19.07 34.55 -4.45
N HIS A 589 -19.10 34.57 -3.11
CA HIS A 589 -19.61 35.73 -2.36
C HIS A 589 -18.79 37.01 -2.54
N GLN A 590 -17.49 36.91 -2.80
CA GLN A 590 -16.63 38.08 -3.10
C GLN A 590 -16.86 38.64 -4.51
N LEU A 591 -17.42 37.85 -5.43
CA LEU A 591 -17.74 38.24 -6.80
C LEU A 591 -19.17 38.81 -6.97
N GLY A 592 -19.97 38.86 -5.90
CA GLY A 592 -21.28 39.53 -5.90
C GLY A 592 -22.38 38.79 -6.65
N VAL A 593 -22.32 37.45 -6.70
CA VAL A 593 -23.37 36.55 -7.24
C VAL A 593 -24.05 35.79 -6.11
#